data_AF-A0A6N3IFF3-F1
#
_entry.id   AF-A0A6N3IFF3-F1
#
_cell.length_a   1.000
_cell.length_b   1.000
_cell.length_c   1.000
_cell.angle_alpha   90.00
_cell.angle_beta   90.00
_cell.angle_gamma   90.00
#
_symmetry.space_group_name_H-M   'P 1'
#
loop_
_entity.id
_entity.type
_entity.pdbx_description
1 polymer ?
#
loop_
_entity_poly.entity_id
_entity_poly.type
_entity_poly.pdbx_seq_one_letter_code
_entity_poly.pdbx_strand_id
1 'polypeptide(L)'
;MSYNHGVYVQEQATGLVTPVEVNSALPIIVGTAPVHNLPAETSRPVNAPKLIYSMPDFVAVFGAPATDESAGGYTLYEAAQVYLTRYKVAPIVAINVFDPAKHVGGVDDDAPGAPDVSKVTATDIIGGIDAATNARKGVSLVEEVFPRFRLTPGQILAPGFSGTPSVALALATACTNICGHFRATGIIDVPGEVQSYTEVPAWLNDNNLTDVNLIAMFGSPVYGGKVEHGSSHLAGVIGQRDAENEGIPFWSPSNKRLQCEGLVHAGKEMHLTPAEAAYLNGNGIVTGLNMVGGLVAWGDQTAGYPGVTDVKDTSIPIRRMFNWVGNTLVLTCWQYVSNPLRRRMIETVQDTFNVWLNGLVGREFLLGGRVTFEEVDNPTTDLMAGKVRWHVYLTPPQAARELIFILEYDPAYLSTLYGLTA
;
A
#
# COMPACT_ATOMS: atom_id res chain seq x y z
N MET A 1 -9.27 -17.90 51.45
CA MET A 1 -10.24 -16.97 50.83
C MET A 1 -10.21 -15.68 51.63
N SER A 2 -9.62 -14.60 51.09
CA SER A 2 -9.69 -13.30 51.79
C SER A 2 -11.07 -12.70 51.56
N TYR A 3 -11.72 -12.30 52.64
CA TYR A 3 -12.99 -11.59 52.61
C TYR A 3 -12.69 -10.12 52.30
N ASN A 4 -13.21 -9.61 51.17
CA ASN A 4 -13.08 -8.21 50.78
C ASN A 4 -14.46 -7.53 50.92
N HIS A 5 -14.53 -6.37 51.58
CA HIS A 5 -15.74 -5.58 51.80
C HIS A 5 -15.53 -4.14 51.27
N GLY A 6 -16.24 -3.76 50.21
CA GLY A 6 -16.11 -2.45 49.55
C GLY A 6 -16.66 -2.43 48.11
N VAL A 7 -16.67 -1.26 47.46
CA VAL A 7 -17.00 -1.09 46.03
C VAL A 7 -15.71 -1.12 45.21
N TYR A 8 -15.66 -1.94 44.17
CA TYR A 8 -14.50 -2.11 43.29
C TYR A 8 -14.90 -1.90 41.83
N VAL A 9 -14.05 -1.23 41.05
CA VAL A 9 -14.12 -1.20 39.59
C VAL A 9 -13.13 -2.21 39.04
N GLN A 10 -13.60 -3.05 38.12
CA GLN A 10 -12.76 -3.84 37.24
C GLN A 10 -13.08 -3.40 35.82
N GLU A 11 -12.07 -2.88 35.14
CA GLU A 11 -12.15 -2.66 33.70
C GLU A 11 -11.84 -3.98 33.02
N GLN A 12 -12.87 -4.58 32.43
CA GLN A 12 -12.70 -5.70 31.52
C GLN A 12 -12.36 -5.08 30.15
N ALA A 13 -11.21 -5.45 29.57
CA ALA A 13 -10.87 -5.01 28.23
C ALA A 13 -12.03 -5.37 27.28
N THR A 14 -12.50 -4.40 26.50
CA THR A 14 -13.47 -4.64 25.44
C THR A 14 -12.95 -5.75 24.53
N GLY A 15 -13.82 -6.71 24.21
CA GLY A 15 -13.47 -7.94 23.48
C GLY A 15 -12.71 -7.68 22.18
N LEU A 16 -12.05 -8.73 21.67
CA LEU A 16 -11.25 -8.77 20.44
C LEU A 16 -11.69 -7.68 19.44
N VAL A 17 -10.94 -6.58 19.38
CA VAL A 17 -11.20 -5.50 18.42
C VAL A 17 -10.93 -6.09 17.04
N THR A 18 -11.99 -6.33 16.28
CA THR A 18 -11.88 -6.80 14.90
C THR A 18 -11.28 -5.69 14.04
N PRO A 19 -10.37 -6.00 13.10
CA PRO A 19 -9.82 -5.01 12.18
C PRO A 19 -10.93 -4.29 11.38
N VAL A 20 -10.68 -3.03 11.01
CA VAL A 20 -11.59 -2.26 10.14
C VAL A 20 -11.38 -2.68 8.68
N GLU A 21 -12.46 -2.95 7.95
CA GLU A 21 -12.40 -3.32 6.54
C GLU A 21 -12.19 -2.11 5.63
N VAL A 22 -11.15 -2.18 4.78
CA VAL A 22 -10.78 -1.12 3.83
C VAL A 22 -10.43 -1.74 2.48
N ASN A 23 -11.25 -1.42 1.46
CA ASN A 23 -11.06 -1.94 0.11
C ASN A 23 -10.29 -0.99 -0.83
N SER A 24 -10.16 0.31 -0.49
CA SER A 24 -9.38 1.28 -1.28
C SER A 24 -7.88 0.98 -1.30
N ALA A 25 -7.42 0.27 -0.28
CA ALA A 25 -6.03 0.03 0.03
C ALA A 25 -5.70 -1.47 0.07
N LEU A 26 -6.56 -2.36 -0.45
CA LEU A 26 -6.39 -3.82 -0.34
C LEU A 26 -4.97 -4.25 -0.72
N PRO A 27 -4.16 -4.73 0.25
CA PRO A 27 -2.82 -5.19 -0.03
C PRO A 27 -2.82 -6.60 -0.61
N ILE A 28 -2.14 -6.76 -1.74
CA ILE A 28 -1.77 -8.05 -2.31
C ILE A 28 -0.30 -8.29 -1.97
N ILE A 29 -0.05 -9.28 -1.11
CA ILE A 29 1.25 -9.54 -0.54
C ILE A 29 1.79 -10.85 -1.10
N VAL A 30 2.92 -10.78 -1.80
CA VAL A 30 3.63 -11.95 -2.33
C VAL A 30 4.86 -12.20 -1.49
N GLY A 31 5.00 -13.41 -0.95
CA GLY A 31 6.10 -13.70 -0.03
C GLY A 31 6.09 -15.13 0.46
N THR A 32 6.69 -15.33 1.64
CA THR A 32 6.89 -16.66 2.22
C THR A 32 6.03 -16.85 3.47
N ALA A 33 5.46 -18.04 3.60
CA ALA A 33 4.67 -18.46 4.75
C ALA A 33 5.14 -19.85 5.25
N PRO A 34 5.04 -20.14 6.56
CA PRO A 34 5.52 -21.37 7.18
C PRO A 34 4.54 -22.55 6.97
N VAL A 35 4.18 -22.83 5.72
CA VAL A 35 3.16 -23.82 5.38
C VAL A 35 3.56 -25.26 5.72
N HIS A 36 4.85 -25.54 5.90
CA HIS A 36 5.36 -26.84 6.39
C HIS A 36 5.01 -27.09 7.86
N ASN A 37 4.78 -26.04 8.65
CA ASN A 37 4.34 -26.14 10.06
C ASN A 37 2.85 -26.47 10.20
N LEU A 38 2.09 -26.45 9.10
CA LEU A 38 0.71 -26.95 9.11
C LEU A 38 0.68 -28.47 9.34
N PRO A 39 -0.38 -28.98 10.01
CA PRO A 39 -0.56 -30.42 10.17
C PRO A 39 -0.47 -31.16 8.83
N ALA A 40 0.14 -32.34 8.81
CA ALA A 40 0.46 -33.08 7.58
C ALA A 40 -0.73 -33.30 6.63
N GLU A 41 -1.95 -33.42 7.18
CA GLU A 41 -3.20 -33.63 6.42
C GLU A 41 -3.82 -32.33 5.87
N THR A 42 -3.20 -31.16 6.11
CA THR A 42 -3.74 -29.86 5.70
C THR A 42 -3.18 -29.45 4.34
N SER A 43 -4.03 -28.85 3.51
CA SER A 43 -3.58 -28.25 2.24
C SER A 43 -2.54 -27.16 2.53
N ARG A 44 -1.37 -27.24 1.89
CA ARG A 44 -0.29 -26.25 1.96
C ARG A 44 -0.38 -25.34 0.73
N PRO A 45 -1.03 -24.17 0.82
CA PRO A 45 -1.22 -23.32 -0.35
C PRO A 45 0.11 -22.76 -0.84
N VAL A 46 0.48 -23.09 -2.08
CA VAL A 46 1.62 -22.54 -2.82
C VAL A 46 1.09 -21.96 -4.12
N ASN A 47 1.46 -20.72 -4.45
CA ASN A 47 0.95 -19.98 -5.62
C ASN A 47 -0.59 -19.98 -5.68
N ALA A 48 -1.23 -19.90 -4.52
CA ALA A 48 -2.67 -19.88 -4.37
C ALA A 48 -3.08 -18.66 -3.55
N PRO A 49 -3.67 -17.62 -4.18
CA PRO A 49 -4.12 -16.44 -3.45
C PRO A 49 -5.15 -16.81 -2.39
N LYS A 50 -5.00 -16.25 -1.19
CA LYS A 50 -5.93 -16.43 -0.07
C LYS A 50 -6.30 -15.07 0.51
N LEU A 51 -7.61 -14.83 0.61
CA LEU A 51 -8.17 -13.66 1.27
C LEU A 51 -8.23 -13.92 2.79
N ILE A 52 -7.62 -13.04 3.57
CA ILE A 52 -7.43 -13.20 5.01
C ILE A 52 -7.95 -11.95 5.72
N TYR A 53 -8.79 -12.14 6.74
CA TYR A 53 -9.40 -11.04 7.52
C TYR A 53 -8.81 -10.91 8.92
N SER A 54 -8.21 -11.98 9.45
CA SER A 54 -7.70 -12.01 10.82
C SER A 54 -6.42 -12.84 10.93
N MET A 55 -5.62 -12.57 11.97
CA MET A 55 -4.42 -13.36 12.23
C MET A 55 -4.71 -14.84 12.52
N PRO A 56 -5.79 -15.20 13.26
CA PRO A 56 -6.20 -16.60 13.38
C PRO A 56 -6.48 -17.28 12.04
N ASP A 57 -7.15 -16.59 11.10
CA ASP A 57 -7.38 -17.13 9.75
C ASP A 57 -6.07 -17.32 8.99
N PHE A 58 -5.13 -16.37 9.13
CA PHE A 58 -3.79 -16.50 8.55
C PHE A 58 -3.11 -17.76 9.06
N VAL A 59 -3.06 -17.96 10.39
CA VAL A 59 -2.40 -19.12 11.00
C VAL A 59 -3.07 -20.43 10.60
N ALA A 60 -4.40 -20.45 10.47
CA ALA A 60 -5.12 -21.64 10.01
C ALA A 60 -4.81 -22.00 8.55
N VAL A 61 -4.56 -21.01 7.69
CA VAL A 61 -4.33 -21.20 6.24
C VAL A 61 -2.86 -21.41 5.91
N PHE A 62 -1.95 -20.73 6.61
CA PHE A 62 -0.54 -20.60 6.26
C PHE A 62 0.42 -21.07 7.34
N GLY A 63 -0.08 -21.33 8.56
CA GLY A 63 0.72 -21.70 9.71
C GLY A 63 1.31 -20.49 10.44
N ALA A 64 2.07 -20.78 11.50
CA ALA A 64 2.90 -19.82 12.22
C ALA A 64 4.34 -20.34 12.27
N PRO A 65 5.35 -19.45 12.34
CA PRO A 65 6.73 -19.87 12.54
C PRO A 65 6.87 -20.67 13.83
N ALA A 66 7.69 -21.72 13.83
CA ALA A 66 8.04 -22.45 15.03
C ALA A 66 8.93 -21.58 15.96
N THR A 67 9.07 -21.97 17.22
CA THR A 67 9.81 -21.19 18.23
C THR A 67 11.30 -21.02 17.92
N ASP A 68 11.87 -21.95 17.14
CA ASP A 68 13.26 -21.99 16.70
C ASP A 68 13.46 -21.38 15.30
N GLU A 69 12.39 -21.01 14.60
CA GLU A 69 12.46 -20.37 13.29
C GLU A 69 12.46 -18.84 13.40
N SER A 70 13.22 -18.18 12.53
CA SER A 70 13.16 -16.73 12.41
C SER A 70 11.86 -16.31 11.74
N ALA A 71 11.00 -15.58 12.46
CA ALA A 71 9.79 -14.97 11.90
C ALA A 71 10.08 -14.05 10.69
N GLY A 72 11.27 -13.44 10.64
CA GLY A 72 11.69 -12.60 9.52
C GLY A 72 11.89 -13.37 8.21
N GLY A 73 12.07 -14.69 8.26
CA GLY A 73 12.10 -15.55 7.07
C GLY A 73 10.71 -15.80 6.45
N TYR A 74 9.64 -15.51 7.18
CA TYR A 74 8.25 -15.72 6.76
C TYR A 74 7.55 -14.37 6.59
N THR A 75 7.82 -13.74 5.46
CA THR A 75 7.46 -12.33 5.20
C THR A 75 5.96 -12.09 5.17
N LEU A 76 5.15 -13.09 4.79
CA LEU A 76 3.69 -13.00 4.85
C LEU A 76 3.14 -13.01 6.28
N TYR A 77 3.77 -13.78 7.18
CA TYR A 77 3.36 -13.84 8.57
C TYR A 77 3.62 -12.50 9.26
N GLU A 78 4.81 -11.92 9.04
CA GLU A 78 5.15 -10.58 9.54
C GLU A 78 4.16 -9.55 8.99
N ALA A 79 3.98 -9.48 7.65
CA ALA A 79 3.09 -8.50 7.04
C ALA A 79 1.63 -8.62 7.51
N ALA A 80 1.14 -9.85 7.71
CA ALA A 80 -0.19 -10.10 8.28
C ALA A 80 -0.28 -9.63 9.74
N GLN A 81 0.74 -9.89 10.56
CA GLN A 81 0.79 -9.40 11.94
C GLN A 81 0.82 -7.87 12.00
N VAL A 82 1.62 -7.24 11.14
CA VAL A 82 1.70 -5.78 10.97
C VAL A 82 0.31 -5.23 10.63
N TYR A 83 -0.26 -5.65 9.51
CA TYR A 83 -1.46 -5.06 8.93
C TYR A 83 -2.73 -5.37 9.75
N LEU A 84 -2.97 -6.65 10.04
CA LEU A 84 -4.20 -7.12 10.68
C LEU A 84 -4.23 -6.85 12.18
N THR A 85 -3.09 -6.96 12.88
CA THR A 85 -3.06 -6.87 14.35
C THR A 85 -2.62 -5.49 14.84
N ARG A 86 -1.55 -4.92 14.28
CA ARG A 86 -1.00 -3.65 14.77
C ARG A 86 -1.68 -2.43 14.17
N TYR A 87 -1.84 -2.40 12.85
CA TYR A 87 -2.59 -1.33 12.19
C TYR A 87 -4.12 -1.53 12.28
N LYS A 88 -4.56 -2.76 12.58
CA LYS A 88 -5.98 -3.13 12.77
C LYS A 88 -6.82 -2.86 11.53
N VAL A 89 -6.29 -3.21 10.37
CA VAL A 89 -6.97 -3.07 9.07
C VAL A 89 -7.07 -4.44 8.41
N ALA A 90 -8.14 -4.68 7.68
CA ALA A 90 -8.37 -5.89 6.90
C ALA A 90 -9.07 -5.53 5.57
N PRO A 91 -9.21 -6.46 4.63
CA PRO A 91 -8.50 -7.74 4.54
C PRO A 91 -7.12 -7.60 3.90
N ILE A 92 -6.37 -8.70 3.82
CA ILE A 92 -5.19 -8.85 2.95
C ILE A 92 -5.42 -10.01 1.97
N VAL A 93 -4.78 -9.97 0.81
CA VAL A 93 -4.61 -11.15 -0.04
C VAL A 93 -3.17 -11.61 0.04
N ALA A 94 -2.96 -12.80 0.61
CA ALA A 94 -1.63 -13.38 0.75
C ALA A 94 -1.38 -14.45 -0.33
N ILE A 95 -0.20 -14.40 -0.95
CA ILE A 95 0.25 -15.30 -2.00
C ILE A 95 1.59 -15.90 -1.56
N ASN A 96 1.55 -17.12 -1.03
CA ASN A 96 2.75 -17.85 -0.62
C ASN A 96 3.47 -18.44 -1.84
N VAL A 97 4.77 -18.19 -1.97
CA VAL A 97 5.63 -18.82 -2.99
C VAL A 97 6.52 -19.91 -2.42
N PHE A 98 6.67 -20.00 -1.09
CA PHE A 98 7.46 -21.04 -0.45
C PHE A 98 6.78 -22.40 -0.58
N ASP A 99 7.37 -23.25 -1.40
CA ASP A 99 7.06 -24.67 -1.60
C ASP A 99 8.02 -25.57 -0.80
N PRO A 100 7.59 -26.20 0.31
CA PRO A 100 8.44 -27.08 1.12
C PRO A 100 9.00 -28.30 0.38
N ALA A 101 8.40 -28.69 -0.76
CA ALA A 101 8.88 -29.81 -1.56
C ALA A 101 10.00 -29.41 -2.54
N LYS A 102 10.13 -28.11 -2.86
CA LYS A 102 11.13 -27.59 -3.80
C LYS A 102 12.23 -26.80 -3.12
N HIS A 103 11.88 -26.00 -2.13
CA HIS A 103 12.80 -25.16 -1.38
C HIS A 103 13.32 -25.96 -0.20
N VAL A 104 14.34 -26.78 -0.45
CA VAL A 104 14.96 -27.68 0.53
C VAL A 104 16.45 -27.40 0.70
N GLY A 105 16.96 -27.58 1.92
CA GLY A 105 18.37 -27.46 2.26
C GLY A 105 19.11 -28.80 2.23
N GLY A 106 20.39 -28.78 1.84
CA GLY A 106 21.25 -29.96 1.71
C GLY A 106 21.22 -30.53 0.28
N VAL A 107 22.39 -30.64 -0.35
CA VAL A 107 22.56 -31.30 -1.65
C VAL A 107 23.27 -32.61 -1.37
N ASP A 108 22.52 -33.67 -1.10
CA ASP A 108 23.02 -35.04 -1.20
C ASP A 108 21.97 -35.85 -1.97
N ASP A 109 22.40 -36.51 -3.05
CA ASP A 109 21.59 -37.04 -4.15
C ASP A 109 20.57 -38.16 -3.78
N ASP A 110 20.39 -38.52 -2.50
CA ASP A 110 19.59 -39.68 -2.08
C ASP A 110 18.49 -39.42 -1.03
N ALA A 111 18.23 -38.17 -0.61
CA ALA A 111 17.05 -37.83 0.21
C ALA A 111 16.55 -36.40 -0.03
N PRO A 112 15.22 -36.14 -0.01
CA PRO A 112 14.71 -34.78 -0.01
C PRO A 112 15.24 -34.04 1.21
N GLY A 113 15.94 -32.92 1.00
CA GLY A 113 16.42 -32.06 2.07
C GLY A 113 15.28 -31.53 2.95
N ALA A 114 15.63 -30.99 4.12
CA ALA A 114 14.65 -30.34 5.00
C ALA A 114 14.13 -29.02 4.36
N PRO A 115 12.84 -28.66 4.53
CA PRO A 115 12.31 -27.39 4.01
C PRO A 115 13.15 -26.19 4.49
N ASP A 116 13.54 -25.33 3.55
CA ASP A 116 14.42 -24.19 3.80
C ASP A 116 13.91 -22.97 3.03
N VAL A 117 13.33 -22.02 3.77
CA VAL A 117 12.74 -20.79 3.22
C VAL A 117 13.77 -19.87 2.57
N SER A 118 15.05 -19.99 2.94
CA SER A 118 16.14 -19.19 2.34
C SER A 118 16.41 -19.54 0.88
N LYS A 119 15.88 -20.67 0.39
CA LYS A 119 15.99 -21.11 -1.01
C LYS A 119 15.00 -20.44 -1.95
N VAL A 120 14.03 -19.67 -1.43
CA VAL A 120 13.10 -18.89 -2.26
C VAL A 120 13.86 -17.81 -2.99
N THR A 121 13.69 -17.74 -4.31
CA THR A 121 14.42 -16.80 -5.17
C THR A 121 13.54 -15.64 -5.64
N ALA A 122 14.17 -14.60 -6.18
CA ALA A 122 13.46 -13.53 -6.87
C ALA A 122 12.56 -14.04 -8.01
N THR A 123 12.94 -15.13 -8.68
CA THR A 123 12.15 -15.75 -9.75
C THR A 123 10.84 -16.34 -9.23
N ASP A 124 10.85 -16.93 -8.02
CA ASP A 124 9.65 -17.48 -7.41
C ASP A 124 8.65 -16.38 -7.03
N ILE A 125 9.16 -15.24 -6.57
CA ILE A 125 8.37 -14.05 -6.22
C ILE A 125 7.77 -13.40 -7.47
N ILE A 126 8.58 -13.13 -8.51
CA ILE A 126 8.10 -12.57 -9.78
C ILE A 126 7.07 -13.54 -10.40
N GLY A 127 7.42 -14.83 -10.41
CA GLY A 127 6.61 -15.89 -10.98
C GLY A 127 6.41 -15.74 -12.48
N GLY A 128 5.21 -16.05 -12.95
CA GLY A 128 4.90 -16.07 -14.38
C GLY A 128 3.71 -16.96 -14.70
N ILE A 129 3.54 -17.26 -15.99
CA ILE A 129 2.51 -18.19 -16.47
C ILE A 129 3.20 -19.50 -16.83
N ASP A 130 2.73 -20.58 -16.22
CA ASP A 130 3.17 -21.93 -16.54
C ASP A 130 2.65 -22.34 -17.92
N ALA A 131 3.54 -22.61 -18.87
CA ALA A 131 3.16 -22.84 -20.27
C ALA A 131 2.32 -24.11 -20.49
N ALA A 132 2.41 -25.10 -19.60
CA ALA A 132 1.67 -26.34 -19.72
C ALA A 132 0.26 -26.24 -19.12
N THR A 133 0.14 -25.55 -17.98
CA THR A 133 -1.12 -25.48 -17.22
C THR A 133 -1.87 -24.15 -17.38
N ASN A 134 -1.22 -23.13 -17.97
CA ASN A 134 -1.66 -21.73 -17.95
C ASN A 134 -1.87 -21.16 -16.54
N ALA A 135 -1.36 -21.82 -15.50
CA ALA A 135 -1.47 -21.36 -14.12
C ALA A 135 -0.47 -20.22 -13.86
N ARG A 136 -0.96 -19.16 -13.22
CA ARG A 136 -0.11 -18.03 -12.79
C ARG A 136 0.60 -18.38 -11.47
N LYS A 137 1.78 -17.81 -11.28
CA LYS A 137 2.63 -17.93 -10.08
C LYS A 137 3.16 -16.56 -9.67
N GLY A 138 3.54 -16.38 -8.40
CA GLY A 138 4.15 -15.17 -7.88
C GLY A 138 3.27 -13.91 -8.07
N VAL A 139 3.91 -12.79 -8.39
CA VAL A 139 3.24 -11.48 -8.67
C VAL A 139 2.22 -11.58 -9.79
N SER A 140 2.39 -12.48 -10.76
CA SER A 140 1.41 -12.65 -11.85
C SER A 140 0.01 -13.02 -11.35
N LEU A 141 -0.11 -13.62 -10.15
CA LEU A 141 -1.40 -13.98 -9.55
C LEU A 141 -2.27 -12.77 -9.15
N VAL A 142 -1.72 -11.55 -9.12
CA VAL A 142 -2.48 -10.32 -8.88
C VAL A 142 -3.65 -10.20 -9.88
N GLU A 143 -3.44 -10.63 -11.13
CA GLU A 143 -4.46 -10.68 -12.20
C GLU A 143 -5.72 -11.47 -11.82
N GLU A 144 -5.59 -12.44 -10.92
CA GLU A 144 -6.69 -13.33 -10.53
C GLU A 144 -7.41 -12.87 -9.27
N VAL A 145 -6.92 -11.83 -8.59
CA VAL A 145 -7.51 -11.34 -7.33
C VAL A 145 -8.95 -10.90 -7.53
N PHE A 146 -9.21 -10.02 -8.50
CA PHE A 146 -10.56 -9.53 -8.76
C PHE A 146 -11.50 -10.64 -9.24
N PRO A 147 -11.13 -11.50 -10.21
CA PRO A 147 -11.96 -12.66 -10.59
C PRO A 147 -12.27 -13.63 -9.44
N ARG A 148 -11.33 -13.84 -8.51
CA ARG A 148 -11.50 -14.79 -7.39
C ARG A 148 -12.33 -14.21 -6.26
N PHE A 149 -12.08 -12.96 -5.88
CA PHE A 149 -12.59 -12.37 -4.65
C PHE A 149 -13.55 -11.20 -4.87
N ARG A 150 -13.67 -10.70 -6.10
CA ARG A 150 -14.42 -9.47 -6.46
C ARG A 150 -13.95 -8.24 -5.69
N LEU A 151 -12.68 -8.21 -5.31
CA LEU A 151 -12.03 -7.08 -4.66
C LEU A 151 -10.92 -6.54 -5.56
N THR A 152 -10.83 -5.22 -5.68
CA THR A 152 -9.80 -4.57 -6.50
C THR A 152 -8.52 -4.38 -5.70
N PRO A 153 -7.35 -4.79 -6.22
CA PRO A 153 -6.07 -4.49 -5.58
C PRO A 153 -5.87 -2.98 -5.41
N GLY A 154 -5.52 -2.54 -4.20
CA GLY A 154 -5.13 -1.16 -3.91
C GLY A 154 -3.62 -0.99 -3.81
N GLN A 155 -2.94 -2.03 -3.29
CA GLN A 155 -1.50 -2.03 -3.07
C GLN A 155 -0.90 -3.40 -3.43
N ILE A 156 0.34 -3.44 -3.92
CA ILE A 156 1.09 -4.68 -4.16
C ILE A 156 2.45 -4.57 -3.47
N LEU A 157 2.81 -5.59 -2.70
CA LEU A 157 4.07 -5.62 -1.95
C LEU A 157 4.70 -7.01 -1.96
N ALA A 158 6.03 -7.03 -1.90
CA ALA A 158 6.82 -8.23 -1.65
C ALA A 158 7.87 -7.96 -0.57
N PRO A 159 7.46 -7.83 0.71
CA PRO A 159 8.39 -7.52 1.80
C PRO A 159 9.54 -8.51 1.84
N GLY A 160 10.76 -8.01 2.01
CA GLY A 160 12.00 -8.81 2.05
C GLY A 160 12.56 -9.20 0.68
N PHE A 161 11.77 -9.06 -0.38
CA PHE A 161 12.18 -9.39 -1.76
C PHE A 161 12.21 -8.15 -2.67
N SER A 162 11.44 -7.12 -2.35
CA SER A 162 11.28 -5.89 -3.14
C SER A 162 12.54 -5.02 -3.24
N GLY A 163 13.55 -5.26 -2.40
CA GLY A 163 14.88 -4.66 -2.55
C GLY A 163 15.67 -5.24 -3.74
N THR A 164 15.23 -6.36 -4.32
CA THR A 164 15.80 -6.87 -5.59
C THR A 164 15.19 -6.10 -6.77
N PRO A 165 15.99 -5.43 -7.62
CA PRO A 165 15.48 -4.60 -8.72
C PRO A 165 14.48 -5.30 -9.65
N SER A 166 14.72 -6.57 -10.01
CA SER A 166 13.83 -7.33 -10.88
C SER A 166 12.45 -7.59 -10.25
N VAL A 167 12.39 -7.75 -8.92
CA VAL A 167 11.14 -7.89 -8.17
C VAL A 167 10.40 -6.55 -8.13
N ALA A 168 11.10 -5.46 -7.83
CA ALA A 168 10.52 -4.12 -7.81
C ALA A 168 9.92 -3.71 -9.18
N LEU A 169 10.63 -3.97 -10.28
CA LEU A 169 10.11 -3.73 -11.64
C LEU A 169 8.87 -4.58 -11.97
N ALA A 170 8.85 -5.84 -11.51
CA ALA A 170 7.68 -6.70 -11.68
C ALA A 170 6.46 -6.18 -10.90
N LEU A 171 6.66 -5.68 -9.67
CA LEU A 171 5.62 -5.01 -8.88
C LEU A 171 5.11 -3.75 -9.57
N ALA A 172 6.02 -2.89 -10.04
CA ALA A 172 5.66 -1.67 -10.77
C ALA A 172 4.78 -1.96 -11.99
N THR A 173 5.19 -2.96 -12.79
CA THR A 173 4.45 -3.41 -13.97
C THR A 173 3.07 -3.94 -13.60
N ALA A 174 2.98 -4.80 -12.57
CA ALA A 174 1.73 -5.39 -12.11
C ALA A 174 0.71 -4.34 -11.64
N CYS A 175 1.16 -3.17 -11.17
CA CYS A 175 0.26 -2.09 -10.74
C CYS A 175 -0.45 -1.34 -11.88
N THR A 176 0.02 -1.46 -13.13
CA THR A 176 -0.41 -0.58 -14.22
C THR A 176 -1.75 -0.95 -14.87
N ASN A 177 -2.07 -2.25 -14.95
CA ASN A 177 -3.19 -2.74 -15.76
C ASN A 177 -3.70 -4.12 -15.28
N ILE A 178 -4.11 -4.19 -14.02
CA ILE A 178 -4.57 -5.43 -13.39
C ILE A 178 -5.88 -5.86 -14.06
N CYS A 179 -5.90 -7.11 -14.55
CA CYS A 179 -7.00 -7.71 -15.30
C CYS A 179 -7.54 -6.83 -16.44
N GLY A 180 -6.67 -6.01 -17.05
CA GLY A 180 -7.03 -5.11 -18.14
C GLY A 180 -7.83 -3.86 -17.73
N HIS A 181 -8.02 -3.63 -16.43
CA HIS A 181 -8.98 -2.63 -15.93
C HIS A 181 -8.48 -1.80 -14.75
N PHE A 182 -7.89 -2.43 -13.74
CA PHE A 182 -7.63 -1.78 -12.46
C PHE A 182 -6.18 -1.32 -12.32
N ARG A 183 -5.99 -0.33 -11.45
CA ARG A 183 -4.68 0.21 -11.09
C ARG A 183 -4.46 0.09 -9.59
N ALA A 184 -3.21 -0.11 -9.20
CA ALA A 184 -2.76 -0.18 -7.81
C ALA A 184 -1.47 0.62 -7.60
N THR A 185 -0.93 0.58 -6.39
CA THR A 185 0.40 1.14 -6.07
C THR A 185 1.32 0.05 -5.51
N GLY A 186 2.54 -0.03 -6.01
CA GLY A 186 3.56 -0.93 -5.51
C GLY A 186 4.31 -0.27 -4.36
N ILE A 187 4.61 -1.03 -3.30
CA ILE A 187 5.44 -0.55 -2.19
C ILE A 187 6.68 -1.42 -2.11
N ILE A 188 7.85 -0.78 -2.19
CA ILE A 188 9.15 -1.44 -2.20
C ILE A 188 10.00 -0.97 -1.03
N ASP A 189 10.88 -1.85 -0.56
CA ASP A 189 11.91 -1.55 0.43
C ASP A 189 13.23 -1.23 -0.26
N VAL A 190 13.96 -0.26 0.25
CA VAL A 190 15.37 -0.05 -0.14
C VAL A 190 16.22 -1.16 0.49
N PRO A 191 17.04 -1.91 -0.28
CA PRO A 191 17.82 -3.01 0.26
C PRO A 191 18.91 -2.52 1.21
N GLY A 192 19.30 -3.37 2.17
CA GLY A 192 20.39 -3.07 3.11
C GLY A 192 21.76 -2.90 2.46
N GLU A 193 21.91 -3.30 1.20
CA GLU A 193 23.13 -3.06 0.38
C GLU A 193 23.37 -1.56 0.14
N VAL A 194 22.30 -0.76 0.08
CA VAL A 194 22.37 0.71 -0.05
C VAL A 194 22.46 1.29 1.36
N GLN A 195 23.66 1.58 1.82
CA GLN A 195 23.94 1.83 3.24
C GLN A 195 23.56 3.26 3.66
N SER A 196 23.75 4.23 2.77
CA SER A 196 23.53 5.65 3.08
C SER A 196 22.25 6.17 2.44
N TYR A 197 21.54 7.05 3.16
CA TYR A 197 20.38 7.77 2.64
C TYR A 197 20.71 8.58 1.37
N THR A 198 21.97 9.02 1.22
CA THR A 198 22.44 9.77 0.05
C THR A 198 22.54 8.93 -1.22
N GLU A 199 22.69 7.61 -1.08
CA GLU A 199 22.89 6.65 -2.19
C GLU A 199 21.55 6.14 -2.75
N VAL A 200 20.46 6.26 -1.98
CA VAL A 200 19.13 5.76 -2.36
C VAL A 200 18.63 6.34 -3.69
N PRO A 201 18.74 7.65 -3.96
CA PRO A 201 18.31 8.19 -5.24
C PRO A 201 19.09 7.60 -6.42
N ALA A 202 20.41 7.41 -6.28
CA ALA A 202 21.23 6.80 -7.32
C ALA A 202 20.80 5.34 -7.57
N TRP A 203 20.59 4.56 -6.50
CA TRP A 203 20.10 3.19 -6.62
C TRP A 203 18.75 3.10 -7.34
N LEU A 204 17.79 3.99 -7.06
CA LEU A 204 16.51 4.01 -7.79
C LEU A 204 16.72 4.30 -9.28
N ASN A 205 17.54 5.28 -9.63
CA ASN A 205 17.80 5.66 -11.02
C ASN A 205 18.56 4.58 -11.79
N ASP A 206 19.63 4.04 -11.22
CA ASP A 206 20.49 3.05 -11.86
C ASP A 206 19.73 1.74 -12.15
N ASN A 207 18.69 1.46 -11.36
CA ASN A 207 17.84 0.27 -11.50
C ASN A 207 16.51 0.54 -12.23
N ASN A 208 16.29 1.76 -12.75
CA ASN A 208 15.03 2.19 -13.38
C ASN A 208 13.79 2.00 -12.51
N LEU A 209 13.90 2.22 -11.19
CA LEU A 209 12.81 2.09 -10.23
C LEU A 209 12.06 3.42 -10.01
N THR A 210 12.09 4.32 -10.99
CA THR A 210 11.50 5.67 -10.95
C THR A 210 10.07 5.69 -11.48
N ASP A 211 9.27 4.66 -11.16
CA ASP A 211 7.90 4.51 -11.63
C ASP A 211 6.90 5.31 -10.79
N VAL A 212 5.91 5.92 -11.46
CA VAL A 212 4.82 6.68 -10.82
C VAL A 212 3.88 5.81 -10.00
N ASN A 213 3.94 4.48 -10.20
CA ASN A 213 3.15 3.51 -9.45
C ASN A 213 3.93 2.89 -8.28
N LEU A 214 5.17 3.30 -8.02
CA LEU A 214 5.97 2.80 -6.90
C LEU A 214 6.08 3.83 -5.78
N ILE A 215 6.05 3.34 -4.55
CA ILE A 215 6.45 4.08 -3.36
C ILE A 215 7.64 3.34 -2.74
N ALA A 216 8.79 4.01 -2.66
CA ALA A 216 9.99 3.46 -2.06
C ALA A 216 10.08 3.84 -0.59
N MET A 217 10.21 2.84 0.29
CA MET A 217 10.41 3.04 1.72
C MET A 217 11.88 2.82 2.10
N PHE A 218 12.49 3.83 2.70
CA PHE A 218 13.83 3.76 3.29
C PHE A 218 13.74 3.62 4.81
N GLY A 219 14.42 2.61 5.34
CA GLY A 219 14.37 2.26 6.76
C GLY A 219 13.35 1.19 7.10
N SER A 220 13.76 0.33 8.02
CA SER A 220 13.03 -0.82 8.55
C SER A 220 12.60 -0.54 10.00
N PRO A 221 11.30 -0.50 10.28
CA PRO A 221 10.79 -0.32 11.64
C PRO A 221 11.25 -1.42 12.59
N VAL A 222 11.44 -1.07 13.87
CA VAL A 222 11.77 -2.01 14.94
C VAL A 222 10.57 -2.14 15.87
N TYR A 223 10.12 -3.38 16.09
CA TYR A 223 9.04 -3.69 17.03
C TYR A 223 9.39 -4.88 17.91
N GLY A 224 9.29 -4.72 19.24
CA GLY A 224 9.63 -5.77 20.20
C GLY A 224 11.06 -6.29 20.05
N GLY A 225 11.99 -5.41 19.64
CA GLY A 225 13.39 -5.75 19.38
C GLY A 225 13.65 -6.50 18.06
N LYS A 226 12.65 -6.68 17.20
CA LYS A 226 12.78 -7.28 15.87
C LYS A 226 12.71 -6.23 14.78
N VAL A 227 13.55 -6.38 13.76
CA VAL A 227 13.51 -5.56 12.55
C VAL A 227 12.44 -6.12 11.62
N GLU A 228 11.54 -5.27 11.18
CA GLU A 228 10.43 -5.61 10.28
C GLU A 228 10.51 -4.78 9.00
N HIS A 229 9.86 -5.25 7.94
CA HIS A 229 9.95 -4.62 6.63
C HIS A 229 9.19 -3.29 6.59
N GLY A 230 9.81 -2.26 6.01
CA GLY A 230 9.24 -0.92 5.90
C GLY A 230 7.99 -0.89 5.04
N SER A 231 7.96 -1.65 3.95
CA SER A 231 6.84 -1.78 3.03
C SER A 231 5.58 -2.31 3.73
N SER A 232 5.71 -3.29 4.63
CA SER A 232 4.61 -3.81 5.46
C SER A 232 4.01 -2.71 6.35
N HIS A 233 4.87 -1.91 6.99
CA HIS A 233 4.43 -0.80 7.84
C HIS A 233 3.81 0.33 7.05
N LEU A 234 4.39 0.71 5.92
CA LEU A 234 3.85 1.76 5.08
C LEU A 234 2.48 1.37 4.50
N ALA A 235 2.32 0.11 4.09
CA ALA A 235 1.03 -0.42 3.66
C ALA A 235 -0.01 -0.34 4.79
N GLY A 236 0.37 -0.68 6.03
CA GLY A 236 -0.47 -0.56 7.21
C GLY A 236 -0.84 0.88 7.56
N VAL A 237 0.12 1.82 7.48
CA VAL A 237 -0.13 3.26 7.64
C VAL A 237 -1.16 3.75 6.63
N ILE A 238 -1.00 3.37 5.36
CA ILE A 238 -1.92 3.71 4.29
C ILE A 238 -3.31 3.14 4.57
N GLY A 239 -3.41 1.85 4.88
CA GLY A 239 -4.68 1.19 5.18
C GLY A 239 -5.39 1.82 6.38
N GLN A 240 -4.64 2.17 7.44
CA GLN A 240 -5.21 2.78 8.64
C GLN A 240 -5.70 4.20 8.36
N ARG A 241 -4.93 4.98 7.59
CA ARG A 241 -5.33 6.33 7.19
C ARG A 241 -6.60 6.30 6.35
N ASP A 242 -6.71 5.35 5.42
CA ASP A 242 -7.92 5.15 4.62
C ASP A 242 -9.10 4.73 5.50
N ALA A 243 -8.90 3.82 6.47
CA ALA A 243 -9.94 3.39 7.41
C ALA A 243 -10.55 4.58 8.18
N GLU A 244 -9.71 5.51 8.63
CA GLU A 244 -10.11 6.74 9.32
C GLU A 244 -10.92 7.69 8.42
N ASN A 245 -10.86 7.48 7.10
CA ASN A 245 -11.50 8.30 6.07
C ASN A 245 -12.53 7.48 5.27
N GLU A 246 -13.20 6.52 5.92
CA GLU A 246 -14.27 5.71 5.33
C GLU A 246 -13.85 4.92 4.07
N GLY A 247 -12.56 4.57 3.99
CA GLY A 247 -11.98 3.90 2.84
C GLY A 247 -11.78 4.81 1.63
N ILE A 248 -11.63 6.12 1.82
CA ILE A 248 -11.36 7.08 0.73
C ILE A 248 -9.90 7.54 0.80
N PRO A 249 -9.07 7.27 -0.22
CA PRO A 249 -7.61 7.41 -0.14
C PRO A 249 -7.09 8.82 -0.46
N PHE A 250 -7.75 9.86 0.05
CA PHE A 250 -7.39 11.26 -0.26
C PHE A 250 -6.25 11.82 0.59
N TRP A 251 -5.95 11.18 1.73
CA TRP A 251 -4.94 11.66 2.67
C TRP A 251 -3.57 11.04 2.38
N SER A 252 -2.52 11.84 2.50
CA SER A 252 -1.13 11.34 2.42
C SER A 252 -0.81 10.37 3.57
N PRO A 253 -0.02 9.31 3.34
CA PRO A 253 0.53 8.50 4.43
C PRO A 253 1.51 9.29 5.30
N SER A 254 2.07 10.41 4.80
CA SER A 254 2.99 11.26 5.53
C SER A 254 2.36 11.79 6.83
N ASN A 255 3.20 11.98 7.84
CA ASN A 255 2.85 12.42 9.18
C ASN A 255 1.82 11.51 9.89
N LYS A 256 1.78 10.21 9.54
CA LYS A 256 1.02 9.19 10.28
C LYS A 256 1.98 8.36 11.12
N ARG A 257 1.61 8.09 12.38
CA ARG A 257 2.42 7.28 13.29
C ARG A 257 2.69 5.88 12.73
N LEU A 258 3.97 5.49 12.74
CA LEU A 258 4.38 4.11 12.54
C LEU A 258 4.19 3.33 13.85
N GLN A 259 3.60 2.14 13.78
CA GLN A 259 3.35 1.28 14.96
C GLN A 259 4.62 0.50 15.34
N CYS A 260 5.68 1.22 15.72
CA CYS A 260 7.00 0.69 16.05
C CYS A 260 7.68 1.51 17.16
N GLU A 261 8.78 1.01 17.72
CA GLU A 261 9.58 1.72 18.73
C GLU A 261 10.80 2.45 18.15
N GLY A 262 11.27 2.04 16.98
CA GLY A 262 12.46 2.61 16.37
C GLY A 262 12.53 2.36 14.87
N LEU A 263 13.61 2.85 14.26
CA LEU A 263 13.90 2.72 12.84
C LEU A 263 15.36 2.35 12.68
N VAL A 264 15.64 1.33 11.88
CA VAL A 264 17.00 0.90 11.53
C VAL A 264 17.13 0.83 10.02
N HIS A 265 18.34 0.95 9.50
CA HIS A 265 18.63 0.63 8.10
C HIS A 265 19.98 -0.07 8.02
N ALA A 266 20.07 -1.14 7.24
CA ALA A 266 21.31 -1.92 7.09
C ALA A 266 21.99 -2.30 8.42
N GLY A 267 21.20 -2.63 9.44
CA GLY A 267 21.69 -3.01 10.78
C GLY A 267 22.13 -1.86 11.67
N LYS A 268 21.94 -0.60 11.27
CA LYS A 268 22.26 0.60 12.06
C LYS A 268 20.99 1.33 12.46
N GLU A 269 20.95 1.85 13.68
CA GLU A 269 19.89 2.77 14.11
C GLU A 269 19.86 4.02 13.23
N MET A 270 18.65 4.45 12.88
CA MET A 270 18.43 5.57 11.97
C MET A 270 17.69 6.69 12.70
N HIS A 271 18.39 7.83 12.84
CA HIS A 271 17.85 9.07 13.39
C HIS A 271 18.05 10.20 12.39
N LEU A 272 17.17 10.28 11.40
CA LEU A 272 17.23 11.33 10.38
C LEU A 272 16.83 12.68 10.97
N THR A 273 17.61 13.70 10.65
CA THR A 273 17.20 15.09 10.79
C THR A 273 16.10 15.44 9.78
N PRO A 274 15.31 16.51 10.02
CA PRO A 274 14.34 16.98 9.03
C PRO A 274 14.96 17.28 7.65
N ALA A 275 16.21 17.74 7.60
CA ALA A 275 16.91 18.03 6.35
C ALA A 275 17.27 16.75 5.57
N GLU A 276 17.76 15.70 6.25
CA GLU A 276 18.07 14.41 5.63
C GLU A 276 16.79 13.70 5.15
N ALA A 277 15.72 13.75 5.95
CA ALA A 277 14.42 13.25 5.53
C ALA A 277 13.85 14.06 4.34
N ALA A 278 14.04 15.38 4.32
CA ALA A 278 13.66 16.22 3.18
C ALA A 278 14.47 15.90 1.92
N TYR A 279 15.75 15.55 2.03
CA TYR A 279 16.56 15.08 0.90
C TYR A 279 15.98 13.80 0.28
N LEU A 280 15.59 12.82 1.10
CA LEU A 280 14.94 11.59 0.62
C LEU A 280 13.59 11.91 -0.05
N ASN A 281 12.74 12.70 0.61
CA ASN A 281 11.43 13.09 0.07
C ASN A 281 11.56 13.88 -1.24
N GLY A 282 12.57 14.74 -1.36
CA GLY A 282 12.92 15.47 -2.57
C GLY A 282 13.34 14.58 -3.74
N ASN A 283 13.58 13.29 -3.48
CA ASN A 283 13.92 12.26 -4.45
C ASN A 283 12.87 11.13 -4.52
N GLY A 284 11.63 11.39 -4.10
CA GLY A 284 10.53 10.43 -4.25
C GLY A 284 10.57 9.24 -3.29
N ILE A 285 11.33 9.36 -2.19
CA ILE A 285 11.52 8.30 -1.20
C ILE A 285 10.79 8.66 0.09
N VAL A 286 9.99 7.71 0.60
CA VAL A 286 9.35 7.78 1.91
C VAL A 286 10.29 7.19 2.96
N THR A 287 10.32 7.77 4.16
CA THR A 287 11.13 7.31 5.29
C THR A 287 10.36 7.45 6.61
N GLY A 288 11.01 7.19 7.74
CA GLY A 288 10.50 7.54 9.07
C GLY A 288 11.16 8.82 9.61
N LEU A 289 10.38 9.68 10.24
CA LEU A 289 10.86 10.88 10.92
C LEU A 289 10.33 10.92 12.35
N ASN A 290 11.21 11.16 13.33
CA ASN A 290 10.83 11.35 14.73
C ASN A 290 10.95 12.83 15.08
N MET A 291 9.83 13.56 15.04
CA MET A 291 9.80 15.00 15.33
C MET A 291 8.89 15.32 16.53
N VAL A 292 7.60 15.50 16.31
CA VAL A 292 6.61 15.75 17.37
C VAL A 292 5.59 14.62 17.37
N GLY A 293 5.31 14.05 18.54
CA GLY A 293 4.30 12.99 18.69
C GLY A 293 4.77 11.57 18.34
N GLY A 294 6.08 11.38 18.12
CA GLY A 294 6.72 10.09 17.90
C GLY A 294 7.17 9.87 16.46
N LEU A 295 7.58 8.63 16.16
CA LEU A 295 8.04 8.22 14.84
C LEU A 295 6.86 8.09 13.87
N VAL A 296 6.89 8.87 12.79
CA VAL A 296 5.85 8.89 11.74
C VAL A 296 6.43 8.48 10.39
N ALA A 297 5.60 7.94 9.51
CA ALA A 297 5.91 7.86 8.09
C ALA A 297 6.04 9.29 7.55
N TRP A 298 7.05 9.55 6.74
CA TRP A 298 7.39 10.87 6.27
C TRP A 298 7.79 10.82 4.80
N GLY A 299 7.04 11.54 3.97
CA GLY A 299 7.17 11.52 2.52
C GLY A 299 5.83 11.34 1.83
N ASP A 300 5.62 12.10 0.75
CA ASP A 300 4.33 12.21 0.07
C ASP A 300 4.44 12.09 -1.45
N GLN A 301 5.61 11.71 -1.95
CA GLN A 301 5.92 11.56 -3.37
C GLN A 301 6.18 10.08 -3.73
N THR A 302 5.77 9.68 -4.94
CA THR A 302 6.11 8.38 -5.52
C THR A 302 7.56 8.36 -6.01
N ALA A 303 8.08 7.18 -6.33
CA ALA A 303 9.44 7.01 -6.85
C ALA A 303 9.66 7.68 -8.22
N GLY A 304 8.58 8.07 -8.92
CA GLY A 304 8.67 8.86 -10.15
C GLY A 304 9.13 10.30 -9.95
N TYR A 305 9.12 10.82 -8.72
CA TYR A 305 9.63 12.15 -8.41
C TYR A 305 11.16 12.13 -8.21
N PRO A 306 11.93 13.13 -8.70
CA PRO A 306 11.50 14.36 -9.37
C PRO A 306 11.45 14.28 -10.90
N GLY A 307 11.75 13.12 -11.49
CA GLY A 307 11.77 12.93 -12.96
C GLY A 307 10.42 13.21 -13.63
N VAL A 308 9.33 12.94 -12.92
CA VAL A 308 7.96 13.34 -13.26
C VAL A 308 7.52 14.40 -12.25
N THR A 309 6.93 15.50 -12.73
CA THR A 309 6.49 16.61 -11.88
C THR A 309 4.99 16.84 -11.92
N ASP A 310 4.26 16.09 -12.74
CA ASP A 310 2.82 16.16 -12.76
C ASP A 310 2.26 15.60 -11.44
N VAL A 311 1.58 16.45 -10.69
CA VAL A 311 1.03 16.12 -9.37
C VAL A 311 0.07 14.94 -9.42
N LYS A 312 -0.61 14.70 -10.56
CA LYS A 312 -1.44 13.50 -10.66
C LYS A 312 -0.59 12.26 -10.48
N ASP A 313 0.61 12.23 -11.04
CA ASP A 313 1.47 11.06 -11.12
C ASP A 313 2.37 10.88 -9.90
N THR A 314 2.86 11.98 -9.31
CA THR A 314 3.87 11.87 -8.26
C THR A 314 3.38 12.13 -6.85
N SER A 315 2.33 12.90 -6.64
CA SER A 315 1.81 13.06 -5.29
C SER A 315 1.00 11.83 -4.89
N ILE A 316 1.44 11.13 -3.84
CA ILE A 316 0.81 9.91 -3.33
C ILE A 316 -0.71 10.07 -3.12
N PRO A 317 -1.23 11.07 -2.37
CA PRO A 317 -2.67 11.22 -2.18
C PRO A 317 -3.45 11.41 -3.48
N ILE A 318 -2.94 12.20 -4.43
CA ILE A 318 -3.63 12.38 -5.71
C ILE A 318 -3.55 11.10 -6.54
N ARG A 319 -2.39 10.47 -6.66
CA ARG A 319 -2.24 9.25 -7.47
C ARG A 319 -3.13 8.12 -6.98
N ARG A 320 -3.23 7.96 -5.65
CA ARG A 320 -4.14 6.99 -5.03
C ARG A 320 -5.61 7.34 -5.26
N MET A 321 -6.00 8.62 -5.16
CA MET A 321 -7.36 9.04 -5.52
C MET A 321 -7.69 8.80 -7.00
N PHE A 322 -6.76 9.05 -7.91
CA PHE A 322 -6.95 8.78 -9.34
C PHE A 322 -7.15 7.28 -9.60
N ASN A 323 -6.34 6.42 -8.96
CA ASN A 323 -6.51 4.97 -9.04
C ASN A 323 -7.87 4.54 -8.49
N TRP A 324 -8.25 5.03 -7.30
CA TRP A 324 -9.51 4.66 -6.65
C TRP A 324 -10.75 5.15 -7.42
N VAL A 325 -10.72 6.39 -7.92
CA VAL A 325 -11.80 6.93 -8.77
C VAL A 325 -11.88 6.13 -10.06
N GLY A 326 -10.75 5.91 -10.75
CA GLY A 326 -10.70 5.11 -11.98
C GLY A 326 -11.26 3.70 -11.79
N ASN A 327 -10.85 2.99 -10.73
CA ASN A 327 -11.36 1.66 -10.40
C ASN A 327 -12.86 1.69 -10.10
N THR A 328 -13.33 2.69 -9.34
CA THR A 328 -14.76 2.86 -9.03
C THR A 328 -15.59 3.13 -10.28
N LEU A 329 -15.10 3.98 -11.19
CA LEU A 329 -15.76 4.24 -12.47
C LEU A 329 -15.94 2.94 -13.25
N VAL A 330 -14.90 2.08 -13.35
CA VAL A 330 -15.01 0.78 -14.02
C VAL A 330 -16.09 -0.08 -13.38
N LEU A 331 -16.03 -0.27 -12.06
CA LEU A 331 -16.96 -1.13 -11.32
C LEU A 331 -18.42 -0.68 -11.48
N THR A 332 -18.67 0.63 -11.36
CA THR A 332 -20.02 1.19 -11.42
C THR A 332 -20.53 1.28 -12.86
N CYS A 333 -19.67 1.62 -13.83
CA CYS A 333 -20.04 1.70 -15.25
C CYS A 333 -20.34 0.33 -15.86
N TRP A 334 -19.78 -0.76 -15.30
CA TRP A 334 -19.83 -2.09 -15.93
C TRP A 334 -21.26 -2.56 -16.26
N GLN A 335 -22.23 -2.19 -15.42
CA GLN A 335 -23.65 -2.52 -15.63
C GLN A 335 -24.25 -1.92 -16.92
N TYR A 336 -23.63 -0.88 -17.48
CA TYR A 336 -24.08 -0.21 -18.70
C TYR A 336 -23.42 -0.77 -19.96
N VAL A 337 -22.46 -1.68 -19.82
CA VAL A 337 -21.81 -2.35 -20.96
C VAL A 337 -22.86 -3.15 -21.74
N SER A 338 -22.84 -3.04 -23.07
CA SER A 338 -23.82 -3.63 -23.99
C SER A 338 -25.21 -2.98 -23.98
N ASN A 339 -25.43 -1.90 -23.23
CA ASN A 339 -26.66 -1.12 -23.38
C ASN A 339 -26.69 -0.44 -24.76
N PRO A 340 -27.88 -0.29 -25.38
CA PRO A 340 -28.01 0.46 -26.62
C PRO A 340 -27.50 1.89 -26.47
N LEU A 341 -26.59 2.29 -27.36
CA LEU A 341 -26.05 3.65 -27.37
C LEU A 341 -27.13 4.65 -27.75
N ARG A 342 -27.64 5.37 -26.75
CA ARG A 342 -28.68 6.40 -26.88
C ARG A 342 -28.33 7.57 -25.98
N ARG A 343 -28.80 8.77 -26.33
CA ARG A 343 -28.64 9.98 -25.51
C ARG A 343 -28.97 9.74 -24.03
N ARG A 344 -30.08 9.07 -23.74
CA ARG A 344 -30.49 8.75 -22.36
C ARG A 344 -29.46 7.91 -21.60
N MET A 345 -28.79 6.96 -22.26
CA MET A 345 -27.75 6.14 -21.62
C MET A 345 -26.54 7.00 -21.26
N ILE A 346 -26.13 7.89 -22.17
CA ILE A 346 -25.03 8.85 -21.94
C ILE A 346 -25.35 9.77 -20.76
N GLU A 347 -26.54 10.37 -20.75
CA GLU A 347 -27.00 11.26 -19.66
C GLU A 347 -27.10 10.50 -18.33
N THR A 348 -27.61 9.25 -18.33
CA THR A 348 -27.73 8.44 -17.10
C THR A 348 -26.35 8.16 -16.49
N VAL A 349 -25.36 7.79 -17.30
CA VAL A 349 -23.98 7.57 -16.84
C VAL A 349 -23.40 8.87 -16.29
N GLN A 350 -23.52 9.97 -17.06
CA GLN A 350 -23.01 11.27 -16.67
C GLN A 350 -23.60 11.76 -15.34
N ASP A 351 -24.91 11.69 -15.17
CA ASP A 351 -25.61 12.15 -13.96
C ASP A 351 -25.27 11.29 -12.75
N THR A 352 -25.15 9.97 -12.92
CA THR A 352 -24.77 9.04 -11.84
C THR A 352 -23.43 9.43 -11.23
N PHE A 353 -22.41 9.67 -12.08
CA PHE A 353 -21.09 10.02 -11.58
C PHE A 353 -20.98 11.48 -11.13
N ASN A 354 -21.72 12.41 -11.74
CA ASN A 354 -21.78 13.77 -11.22
C ASN A 354 -22.39 13.81 -9.81
N VAL A 355 -23.46 13.05 -9.53
CA VAL A 355 -24.04 12.96 -8.18
C VAL A 355 -23.03 12.37 -7.19
N TRP A 356 -22.33 11.31 -7.58
CA TRP A 356 -21.30 10.70 -6.73
C TRP A 356 -20.12 11.65 -6.44
N LEU A 357 -19.57 12.30 -7.47
CA LEU A 357 -18.49 13.28 -7.31
C LEU A 357 -18.93 14.47 -6.46
N ASN A 358 -20.14 14.98 -6.65
CA ASN A 358 -20.70 16.05 -5.81
C ASN A 358 -20.82 15.61 -4.35
N GLY A 359 -21.13 14.33 -4.08
CA GLY A 359 -21.12 13.78 -2.73
C GLY A 359 -19.73 13.77 -2.09
N LEU A 360 -18.68 13.47 -2.86
CA LEU A 360 -17.29 13.56 -2.38
C LEU A 360 -16.86 15.02 -2.14
N VAL A 361 -17.29 15.95 -2.99
CA VAL A 361 -17.02 17.38 -2.83
C VAL A 361 -17.71 17.93 -1.58
N GLY A 362 -18.99 17.60 -1.37
CA GLY A 362 -19.75 18.01 -0.19
C GLY A 362 -19.19 17.46 1.14
N ARG A 363 -18.33 16.44 1.07
CA ARG A 363 -17.62 15.83 2.19
C ARG A 363 -16.13 16.19 2.24
N GLU A 364 -15.69 17.12 1.38
CA GLU A 364 -14.34 17.67 1.33
C GLU A 364 -13.22 16.67 0.96
N PHE A 365 -13.58 15.49 0.40
CA PHE A 365 -12.59 14.55 -0.15
C PHE A 365 -12.11 14.94 -1.55
N LEU A 366 -12.86 15.80 -2.23
CA LEU A 366 -12.48 16.45 -3.48
C LEU A 366 -12.73 17.95 -3.35
N LEU A 367 -11.87 18.76 -3.97
CA LEU A 367 -12.10 20.20 -4.12
C LEU A 367 -13.11 20.49 -5.24
N GLY A 368 -13.23 19.58 -6.20
CA GLY A 368 -14.17 19.67 -7.30
C GLY A 368 -14.14 18.41 -8.16
N GLY A 369 -15.24 18.11 -8.84
CA GLY A 369 -15.32 17.05 -9.81
C GLY A 369 -16.54 17.17 -10.72
N ARG A 370 -16.41 16.78 -11.97
CA ARG A 370 -17.52 16.68 -12.93
C ARG A 370 -17.21 15.68 -14.04
N VAL A 371 -18.26 15.11 -14.61
CA VAL A 371 -18.22 14.26 -15.79
C VAL A 371 -18.94 14.97 -16.93
N THR A 372 -18.31 15.04 -18.10
CA THR A 372 -18.89 15.63 -19.32
C THR A 372 -18.81 14.65 -20.49
N PHE A 373 -19.76 14.78 -21.43
CA PHE A 373 -19.72 14.11 -22.73
C PHE A 373 -19.42 15.15 -23.80
N GLU A 374 -18.21 15.11 -24.34
CA GLU A 374 -17.70 16.14 -25.24
C GLU A 374 -17.54 15.58 -26.66
N GLU A 375 -17.89 16.38 -27.68
CA GLU A 375 -17.82 15.96 -29.08
C GLU A 375 -16.38 15.69 -29.52
N VAL A 376 -15.42 16.44 -28.98
CA VAL A 376 -13.98 16.27 -29.26
C VAL A 376 -13.46 14.88 -28.85
N ASP A 377 -13.99 14.31 -27.78
CA ASP A 377 -13.62 12.97 -27.29
C ASP A 377 -14.39 11.85 -27.99
N ASN A 378 -15.43 12.19 -28.76
CA ASN A 378 -16.40 11.26 -29.34
C ASN A 378 -16.60 11.51 -30.85
N PRO A 379 -15.55 11.29 -31.67
CA PRO A 379 -15.68 11.42 -33.12
C PRO A 379 -16.71 10.43 -33.68
N THR A 380 -17.39 10.82 -34.76
CA THR A 380 -18.48 10.02 -35.36
C THR A 380 -18.07 8.58 -35.67
N THR A 381 -16.83 8.35 -36.10
CA THR A 381 -16.30 7.01 -36.38
C THR A 381 -16.26 6.10 -35.16
N ASP A 382 -15.97 6.65 -33.98
CA ASP A 382 -15.96 5.89 -32.73
C ASP A 382 -17.38 5.60 -32.25
N LEU A 383 -18.29 6.57 -32.35
CA LEU A 383 -19.70 6.37 -32.04
C LEU A 383 -20.35 5.31 -32.96
N MET A 384 -19.99 5.31 -34.25
CA MET A 384 -20.40 4.26 -35.21
C MET A 384 -19.86 2.87 -34.81
N ALA A 385 -18.68 2.82 -34.18
CA ALA A 385 -18.08 1.60 -33.64
C ALA A 385 -18.58 1.25 -32.22
N GLY A 386 -19.55 1.99 -31.67
CA GLY A 386 -20.07 1.79 -30.32
C GLY A 386 -19.12 2.19 -29.19
N LYS A 387 -18.07 2.96 -29.49
CA LYS A 387 -17.10 3.48 -28.52
C LYS A 387 -17.55 4.85 -28.03
N VAL A 388 -17.57 5.03 -26.72
CA VAL A 388 -18.06 6.24 -26.06
C VAL A 388 -17.05 6.63 -24.98
N ARG A 389 -16.76 7.92 -24.88
CA ARG A 389 -15.86 8.48 -23.87
C ARG A 389 -16.59 9.55 -23.08
N TRP A 390 -16.35 9.55 -21.78
CA TRP A 390 -16.69 10.65 -20.90
C TRP A 390 -15.40 11.27 -20.39
N HIS A 391 -15.38 12.59 -20.33
CA HIS A 391 -14.28 13.32 -19.72
C HIS A 391 -14.56 13.50 -18.23
N VAL A 392 -13.63 13.07 -17.38
CA VAL A 392 -13.76 13.21 -15.93
C VAL A 392 -12.75 14.23 -15.44
N TYR A 393 -13.26 15.36 -14.98
CA TYR A 393 -12.49 16.37 -14.26
C TYR A 393 -12.59 16.07 -12.77
N LEU A 394 -11.47 15.96 -12.07
CA LEU A 394 -11.44 15.82 -10.61
C LEU A 394 -10.19 16.48 -10.02
N THR A 395 -10.34 17.04 -8.82
CA THR A 395 -9.22 17.64 -8.09
C THR A 395 -9.26 17.15 -6.63
N PRO A 396 -8.55 16.07 -6.30
CA PRO A 396 -8.30 15.72 -4.91
C PRO A 396 -7.42 16.77 -4.24
N PRO A 397 -7.57 17.03 -2.92
CA PRO A 397 -6.74 17.98 -2.21
C PRO A 397 -5.27 17.50 -2.18
N GLN A 398 -4.33 18.44 -2.32
CA GLN A 398 -2.92 18.15 -2.15
C GLN A 398 -2.52 18.06 -0.68
N ALA A 399 -1.42 17.35 -0.41
CA ALA A 399 -0.78 17.42 0.90
C ALA A 399 -0.18 18.83 1.10
N ALA A 400 -0.40 19.42 2.26
CA ALA A 400 0.26 20.66 2.66
C ALA A 400 1.71 20.36 3.07
N ARG A 401 2.60 20.21 2.08
CA ARG A 401 4.01 19.77 2.25
C ARG A 401 4.86 20.76 3.03
N GLU A 402 4.59 22.05 2.84
CA GLU A 402 5.33 23.14 3.45
C GLU A 402 4.35 24.21 3.94
N LEU A 403 4.54 24.65 5.18
CA LEU A 403 3.73 25.67 5.84
C LEU A 403 4.67 26.75 6.37
N ILE A 404 4.61 27.95 5.78
CA ILE A 404 5.53 29.05 6.09
C ILE A 404 4.76 30.16 6.81
N PHE A 405 5.20 30.49 8.02
CA PHE A 405 4.75 31.69 8.73
C PHE A 405 5.74 32.82 8.49
N ILE A 406 5.26 33.92 7.91
CA ILE A 406 6.06 35.13 7.71
C ILE A 406 5.89 36.01 8.95
N LEU A 407 6.96 36.16 9.74
CA LEU A 407 6.98 37.03 10.90
C LEU A 407 7.49 38.41 10.50
N GLU A 408 6.69 39.43 10.79
CA GLU A 408 7.02 40.83 10.59
C GLU A 408 7.04 41.55 11.94
N TYR A 409 8.06 42.37 12.17
CA TYR A 409 8.04 43.31 13.29
C TYR A 409 7.21 44.51 12.87
N ASP A 410 5.97 44.60 13.35
CA ASP A 410 5.09 45.73 13.05
C ASP A 410 5.40 46.91 13.99
N PRO A 411 6.05 47.99 13.51
CA PRO A 411 6.38 49.14 14.33
C PRO A 411 5.16 49.96 14.74
N ALA A 412 3.98 49.76 14.13
CA ALA A 412 2.77 50.48 14.50
C ALA A 412 2.37 50.19 15.95
N TYR A 413 2.62 48.98 16.45
CA TYR A 413 2.33 48.62 17.85
C TYR A 413 3.23 49.32 18.87
N LEU A 414 4.34 49.95 18.46
CA LEU A 414 5.12 50.80 19.36
C LEU A 414 4.33 52.03 19.84
N SER A 415 3.25 52.40 19.14
CA SER A 415 2.30 53.40 19.62
C SER A 415 1.69 53.07 21.00
N THR A 416 1.57 51.79 21.34
CA THR A 416 1.07 51.32 22.66
C THR A 416 1.96 51.79 23.80
N LEU A 417 3.27 51.98 23.57
CA LEU A 417 4.19 52.50 24.57
C LEU A 417 3.85 53.93 25.01
N TYR A 418 3.11 54.68 24.20
CA TYR A 418 2.64 56.03 24.52
C TYR A 418 1.26 56.04 25.19
N GLY A 419 0.71 54.89 25.57
CA GLY A 419 -0.62 54.77 26.19
C GLY A 419 -1.78 55.09 25.24
N LEU A 420 -1.49 55.18 23.94
CA LEU A 420 -2.48 55.32 22.88
C LEU A 420 -2.87 53.91 22.45
N THR A 421 -4.15 53.55 22.60
CA THR A 421 -4.66 52.30 22.02
C THR A 421 -4.54 52.38 20.50
N ALA A 422 -3.93 51.36 19.90
CA ALA A 422 -3.74 51.22 18.46
C ALA A 422 -5.06 51.32 17.68
#